data_AF-U4LT58-F1
#
_entry.id   AF-U4LT58-F1
#
_cell.length_a   1.000
_cell.length_b   1.000
_cell.length_c   1.000
_cell.angle_alpha   90.00
_cell.angle_beta   90.00
_cell.angle_gamma   90.00
#
_symmetry.space_group_name_H-M   'P 1'
#
loop_
_entity.id
_entity.type
_entity.pdbx_description
1 polymer ?
#
loop_
_entity_poly.entity_id
_entity_poly.type
_entity_poly.pdbx_seq_one_letter_code
_entity_poly.pdbx_strand_id
1 'polypeptide(L)'
;MFSTRLLLQRQRPRESQNSYYDADMRQGQSMIRARRPFVVKNALTGLAIAGFTACVYAYTIRAVAQDNFEDVPIPDAPIQRPASAGTIATGPLAK
;
A
#
# COMPACT_ATOMS: atom_id res chain seq x y z
N MET A 1 33.98 -14.35 31.50
CA MET A 1 33.53 -13.98 30.14
C MET A 1 32.85 -12.64 30.25
N PHE A 2 33.36 -11.66 29.51
CA PHE A 2 33.39 -10.25 29.88
C PHE A 2 32.10 -9.49 29.66
N SER A 3 31.94 -8.48 30.52
CA SER A 3 30.89 -7.48 30.63
C SER A 3 30.51 -6.79 29.31
N THR A 4 29.21 -6.78 29.01
CA THR A 4 28.57 -5.87 28.04
C THR A 4 27.39 -5.15 28.72
N ARG A 5 27.59 -4.68 29.95
CA ARG A 5 26.59 -3.88 30.70
C ARG A 5 27.19 -2.61 31.32
N LEU A 6 28.11 -1.95 30.62
CA LEU A 6 28.60 -0.63 30.97
C LEU A 6 28.93 0.09 29.65
N LEU A 7 28.72 1.41 29.57
CA LEU A 7 28.96 2.28 28.39
C LEU A 7 27.77 2.59 27.48
N LEU A 8 26.55 2.73 28.01
CA LEU A 8 25.65 3.80 27.51
C LEU A 8 24.54 4.21 28.48
N GLN A 9 24.79 4.18 29.80
CA GLN A 9 24.03 5.01 30.73
C GLN A 9 24.52 6.45 30.62
N ARG A 10 24.27 7.09 29.47
CA ARG A 10 24.36 8.54 29.35
C ARG A 10 23.14 9.07 30.08
N GLN A 11 23.34 9.50 31.32
CA GLN A 11 22.32 10.18 32.09
C GLN A 11 21.79 11.34 31.25
N ARG A 12 20.58 11.20 30.69
CA ARG A 12 19.89 12.33 30.08
C ARG A 12 19.38 13.19 31.24
N PRO A 13 19.72 14.48 31.29
CA PRO A 13 19.24 15.37 32.34
C PRO A 13 17.71 15.24 32.44
N ARG A 14 17.19 15.26 33.68
CA ARG A 14 15.76 15.29 33.94
C ARG A 14 15.22 16.67 33.57
N GLU A 15 15.28 17.01 32.30
CA GLU A 15 14.57 18.15 31.75
C GLU A 15 13.10 17.76 31.69
N SER A 16 12.28 18.51 32.40
CA SER A 16 10.83 18.52 32.25
C SER A 16 10.49 19.06 30.86
N GLN A 17 10.79 18.29 29.81
CA GLN A 17 10.42 18.65 28.46
C GLN A 17 8.92 18.40 28.31
N ASN A 18 8.16 19.49 28.42
CA ASN A 18 6.80 19.62 27.92
C ASN A 18 6.69 19.41 26.39
N SER A 19 7.73 18.89 25.74
CA SER A 19 7.74 18.58 24.32
C SER A 19 7.16 17.19 24.07
N TYR A 20 6.31 17.10 23.05
CA TYR A 20 5.61 15.89 22.65
C TYR A 20 6.54 14.79 22.10
N TYR A 21 7.75 15.19 21.67
CA TYR A 21 8.78 14.33 21.09
C TYR A 21 10.12 14.47 21.82
N ASP A 22 10.86 13.37 21.92
CA ASP A 22 12.26 13.30 22.37
C ASP A 22 13.20 13.87 21.30
N ALA A 23 14.46 14.16 21.66
CA ALA A 23 15.49 14.64 20.74
C ALA A 23 15.72 13.71 19.53
N ASP A 24 15.43 12.43 19.70
CA ASP A 24 15.48 11.40 18.64
C ASP A 24 14.15 11.28 17.86
N MET A 25 13.26 12.27 17.94
CA MET A 25 11.91 12.27 17.34
C MET A 25 11.00 11.12 17.82
N ARG A 26 11.35 10.49 18.94
CA ARG A 26 10.57 9.38 19.52
C ARG A 26 9.42 9.94 20.34
N GLN A 27 8.31 9.21 20.37
CA GLN A 27 7.16 9.58 21.20
C GLN A 27 7.55 9.61 22.68
N GLY A 28 7.23 10.70 23.37
CA GLY A 28 7.47 10.82 24.81
C GLY A 28 6.69 9.77 25.63
N GLN A 29 7.23 9.39 26.80
CA GLN A 29 6.63 8.39 27.71
C GLN A 29 5.19 8.73 28.12
N SER A 30 4.87 10.02 28.26
CA SER A 30 3.51 10.51 28.55
C SER A 30 2.52 10.14 27.44
N MET A 31 2.93 10.30 26.18
CA MET A 31 2.10 10.02 25.01
C MET A 31 1.87 8.52 24.80
N ILE A 32 2.90 7.69 25.04
CA ILE A 32 2.81 6.24 24.91
C ILE A 32 1.74 5.70 25.87
N ARG A 33 1.74 6.15 27.14
CA ARG A 33 0.75 5.71 28.13
C ARG A 33 -0.67 6.15 27.77
N ALA A 34 -0.84 7.37 27.24
CA ALA A 34 -2.13 7.86 26.79
C ALA A 34 -2.71 7.06 25.61
N ARG A 35 -1.85 6.50 24.75
CA ARG A 35 -2.26 5.71 23.57
C ARG A 35 -2.55 4.24 23.86
N ARG A 36 -1.95 3.67 24.92
CA ARG A 36 -2.14 2.26 25.33
C ARG A 36 -3.59 1.74 25.25
N PRO A 37 -4.63 2.45 25.72
CA PRO A 37 -6.00 1.93 25.68
C PRO A 37 -6.60 1.83 24.26
N PHE A 38 -6.05 2.55 23.28
CA PHE A 38 -6.62 2.62 21.92
C PHE A 38 -5.86 1.80 20.90
N VAL A 39 -4.62 1.38 21.19
CA VAL A 39 -3.81 0.57 20.25
C VAL A 39 -4.53 -0.72 19.89
N VAL A 40 -5.04 -1.46 20.87
CA VAL A 40 -5.74 -2.74 20.63
C VAL A 40 -7.06 -2.54 19.88
N LYS A 41 -7.84 -1.54 20.29
CA LYS A 41 -9.14 -1.24 19.69
C LYS A 41 -9.00 -0.81 18.23
N ASN A 42 -8.04 0.05 17.93
CA ASN A 42 -7.77 0.54 16.57
C ASN A 42 -7.14 -0.56 15.69
N ALA A 43 -6.30 -1.42 16.26
CA ALA A 43 -5.76 -2.56 15.52
C ALA A 43 -6.87 -3.55 15.15
N LEU A 44 -7.79 -3.83 16.08
CA LEU A 44 -8.94 -4.70 15.81
C LEU A 44 -9.85 -4.12 14.73
N THR A 45 -10.20 -2.84 14.79
CA THR A 45 -11.03 -2.22 13.73
C THR A 45 -10.31 -2.21 12.38
N GLY A 46 -9.00 -1.92 12.37
CA GLY A 46 -8.18 -2.00 11.16
C GLY A 46 -8.15 -3.41 10.55
N LEU A 47 -7.96 -4.44 11.39
CA LEU A 47 -7.99 -5.84 10.95
C LEU A 47 -9.38 -6.27 10.48
N ALA A 48 -10.44 -5.80 11.13
CA ALA A 48 -11.80 -6.10 10.71
C ALA A 48 -12.09 -5.55 9.31
N ILE A 49 -11.70 -4.30 9.05
CA ILE A 49 -11.87 -3.67 7.72
C ILE A 49 -11.01 -4.39 6.67
N ALA A 50 -9.72 -4.60 6.96
CA ALA A 50 -8.82 -5.28 6.03
C ALA A 50 -9.28 -6.72 5.72
N GLY A 51 -9.71 -7.45 6.75
CA GLY A 51 -10.25 -8.81 6.62
C GLY A 51 -11.55 -8.84 5.83
N PHE A 52 -12.46 -7.89 6.08
CA PHE A 52 -13.70 -7.77 5.30
C PHE A 52 -13.41 -7.55 3.81
N THR A 53 -12.55 -6.59 3.48
CA THR A 53 -12.15 -6.32 2.09
C THR A 53 -11.49 -7.52 1.42
N ALA A 54 -10.54 -8.17 2.11
CA ALA A 54 -9.88 -9.37 1.60
C ALA A 54 -10.86 -10.53 1.39
N CYS A 55 -11.84 -10.68 2.28
CA CYS A 55 -12.88 -11.70 2.18
C CYS A 55 -13.78 -11.47 0.96
N VAL A 56 -14.24 -10.23 0.75
CA VAL A 56 -15.01 -9.85 -0.45
C VAL A 56 -14.20 -10.11 -1.72
N TYR A 57 -12.94 -9.68 -1.76
CA TYR A 57 -12.06 -9.92 -2.91
C TYR A 57 -11.90 -11.41 -3.22
N ALA A 58 -11.54 -12.22 -2.22
CA ALA A 58 -11.39 -13.67 -2.39
C ALA A 58 -12.71 -14.34 -2.79
N TYR A 59 -13.83 -13.90 -2.22
CA TYR A 59 -15.15 -14.37 -2.61
C TYR A 59 -15.43 -14.06 -4.07
N THR A 60 -15.14 -12.85 -4.55
CA THR A 60 -15.41 -12.48 -5.94
C THR A 60 -14.64 -13.35 -6.94
N ILE A 61 -13.39 -13.72 -6.66
CA ILE A 61 -12.62 -14.62 -7.53
C ILE A 61 -13.29 -16.00 -7.64
N ARG A 62 -13.89 -16.50 -6.54
CA ARG A 62 -14.49 -17.84 -6.49
C ARG A 62 -15.94 -17.86 -6.97
N ALA A 63 -16.68 -16.78 -6.70
CA ALA A 63 -18.10 -16.68 -6.97
C ALA A 63 -18.39 -16.21 -8.40
N VAL A 64 -17.50 -15.40 -8.98
CA VAL A 64 -17.54 -15.12 -10.41
C VAL A 64 -17.02 -16.37 -11.10
N ALA A 65 -17.94 -17.21 -11.58
CA ALA A 65 -17.59 -18.26 -12.53
C ALA A 65 -16.86 -17.58 -13.69
N GLN A 66 -15.62 -18.01 -13.93
CA GLN A 66 -14.90 -17.52 -15.10
C GLN A 66 -15.66 -18.01 -16.32
N ASP A 67 -15.94 -17.09 -17.24
CA ASP A 67 -16.76 -17.37 -18.41
C ASP A 67 -16.10 -18.47 -19.26
N ASN A 68 -16.90 -19.39 -19.79
CA ASN A 68 -16.41 -20.49 -20.60
C ASN A 68 -16.22 -19.98 -22.04
N PHE A 69 -15.02 -19.50 -22.35
CA PHE A 69 -14.67 -18.99 -23.69
C PHE A 69 -14.46 -20.09 -24.75
N GLU A 70 -15.05 -21.27 -24.56
CA GLU A 70 -14.92 -22.43 -25.46
C GLU A 70 -15.61 -22.18 -26.81
N ASP A 71 -16.63 -21.31 -26.83
CA ASP A 71 -17.35 -20.93 -28.04
C ASP A 71 -16.67 -19.79 -28.84
N VAL A 72 -15.57 -19.23 -28.34
CA VAL A 72 -14.84 -18.15 -29.04
C VAL A 72 -13.66 -18.73 -29.80
N PRO A 73 -13.74 -18.90 -31.14
CA PRO A 73 -12.62 -19.39 -31.94
C PRO A 73 -11.47 -18.37 -31.91
N ILE A 74 -10.31 -18.79 -31.40
CA ILE A 74 -9.08 -17.99 -31.38
C ILE A 74 -8.38 -18.17 -32.74
N PRO A 75 -8.21 -17.11 -33.54
CA PRO A 75 -7.47 -17.22 -34.79
C PRO A 75 -5.98 -17.47 -34.54
N ASP A 76 -5.38 -18.45 -35.21
CA ASP A 76 -3.98 -18.87 -35.05
C ASP A 76 -2.95 -17.80 -35.47
N ALA A 77 -3.38 -16.76 -36.18
CA ALA A 77 -2.53 -15.67 -36.62
C ALA A 77 -3.08 -14.32 -36.13
N PRO A 78 -2.24 -13.43 -35.57
CA PRO A 78 -2.66 -12.07 -35.27
C PRO A 78 -3.16 -11.42 -36.55
N ILE A 79 -4.44 -11.05 -36.57
CA ILE A 79 -5.03 -10.31 -37.69
C ILE A 79 -4.20 -9.05 -37.88
N GLN A 80 -3.55 -8.94 -39.03
CA GLN A 80 -2.89 -7.72 -39.44
C GLN A 80 -3.98 -6.67 -39.58
N ARG A 81 -4.11 -5.80 -38.56
CA ARG A 81 -5.04 -4.67 -38.59
C ARG A 81 -4.76 -3.94 -39.91
N PRO A 82 -5.73 -3.84 -40.85
CA PRO A 82 -5.50 -3.10 -42.07
C PRO A 82 -5.05 -1.71 -41.62
N ALA A 83 -3.88 -1.29 -42.10
CA ALA A 83 -3.28 -0.01 -41.74
C ALA A 83 -4.38 1.04 -41.83
N SER A 84 -4.72 1.60 -40.67
CA SER A 84 -5.65 2.71 -40.54
C SER A 84 -5.34 3.70 -41.65
N ALA A 85 -6.29 3.87 -42.58
CA ALA A 85 -6.25 4.85 -43.64
C ALA A 85 -6.39 6.24 -43.03
N GLY A 86 -5.37 6.65 -42.27
CA GLY A 86 -5.12 8.02 -41.83
C GLY A 86 -4.19 8.68 -42.83
N THR A 87 -4.57 8.72 -44.11
CA THR A 87 -3.91 9.60 -45.08
C THR A 87 -4.54 10.97 -44.95
N ILE A 88 -4.01 11.77 -44.03
CA ILE A 88 -4.18 13.23 -44.04
C ILE A 88 -3.52 13.73 -45.32
N ALA A 89 -4.33 14.04 -46.33
CA ALA A 89 -3.89 14.61 -47.58
C ALA A 89 -3.40 16.05 -47.35
N THR A 90 -2.08 16.23 -47.19
CA THR A 90 -1.43 17.52 -47.41
C THR A 90 -1.11 17.63 -48.90
N GLY A 91 -1.99 18.29 -49.65
CA GLY A 91 -1.72 18.62 -51.06
C GLY A 91 -0.58 19.65 -51.15
N PRO A 92 0.34 19.54 -52.13
CA PRO A 92 1.42 20.51 -52.27
C PRO A 92 0.87 21.84 -52.80
N LEU A 93 1.25 22.91 -52.11
CA LEU A 93 1.10 24.30 -52.52
C LEU A 93 1.97 24.54 -53.77
N ALA A 94 1.35 24.62 -54.96
CA ALA A 94 2.00 25.11 -56.17
C ALA A 94 1.87 26.64 -56.25
N LYS A 95 2.98 27.31 -56.58
CA LYS A 95 3.14 28.76 -56.73
C LYS A 95 2.26 29.34 -57.83
#